data_AF-A0A258ZTE5-F1
#
_entry.id   AF-A0A258ZTE5-F1
#
_cell.length_a   1.000
_cell.length_b   1.000
_cell.length_c   1.000
_cell.angle_alpha   90.00
_cell.angle_beta   90.00
_cell.angle_gamma   90.00
#
_symmetry.space_group_name_H-M   'P 1'
#
loop_
_entity.id
_entity.type
_entity.pdbx_description
1 polymer ?
#
loop_
_entity_poly.entity_id
_entity_poly.type
_entity_poly.pdbx_seq_one_letter_code
_entity_poly.pdbx_strand_id
1 'polypeptide(L)'
;MSDTIYQVPAEWQGRAFVDAAEYAAMYKASVSDPDAFWAEHGKRIHWFEPFTTVKNTSFVPGEVSIKWFEDGITNVAYNCVDRHLAERGDQVAIIWEGDDPSESRNITYRELSEQVNRFANVLRNRDVKKGDRVTIYMP
;
A
#
# COMPACT_ATOMS: atom_id res chain seq x y z
N MET A 1 -19.90 7.81 32.90
CA MET A 1 -20.51 7.48 31.60
C MET A 1 -20.26 6.01 31.38
N SER A 2 -21.30 5.18 31.30
CA SER A 2 -21.13 3.78 30.94
C SER A 2 -20.89 3.71 29.44
N ASP A 3 -19.70 3.30 29.02
CA ASP A 3 -19.41 3.13 27.61
C ASP A 3 -20.24 1.97 27.06
N THR A 4 -21.19 2.27 26.18
CA THR A 4 -21.96 1.26 25.45
C THR A 4 -21.02 0.53 24.49
N ILE A 5 -20.78 -0.74 24.73
CA ILE A 5 -19.97 -1.60 23.86
C ILE A 5 -20.88 -2.26 22.81
N TYR A 6 -20.62 -1.99 21.53
CA TYR A 6 -21.30 -2.66 20.42
C TYR A 6 -20.51 -3.90 20.00
N GLN A 7 -21.17 -5.05 20.06
CA GLN A 7 -20.56 -6.31 19.63
C GLN A 7 -20.46 -6.37 18.11
N VAL A 8 -19.40 -7.02 17.62
CA VAL A 8 -19.24 -7.27 16.19
C VAL A 8 -20.37 -8.19 15.70
N PRO A 9 -21.14 -7.83 14.67
CA PRO A 9 -22.19 -8.69 14.12
C PRO A 9 -21.63 -10.04 13.64
N ALA A 10 -22.41 -11.12 13.80
CA ALA A 10 -21.98 -12.48 13.44
C ALA A 10 -21.56 -12.62 11.97
N GLU A 11 -22.24 -11.92 11.06
CA GLU A 11 -21.88 -11.86 9.63
C GLU A 11 -20.45 -11.35 9.43
N TRP A 12 -20.03 -10.35 10.21
CA TRP A 12 -18.69 -9.77 10.10
C TRP A 12 -17.65 -10.65 10.77
N GLN A 13 -17.98 -11.28 11.89
CA GLN A 13 -17.11 -12.26 12.55
C GLN A 13 -16.74 -13.41 11.59
N GLY A 14 -17.70 -13.90 10.80
CA GLY A 14 -17.48 -15.02 9.88
C GLY A 14 -16.58 -14.71 8.67
N ARG A 15 -16.31 -13.45 8.36
CA ARG A 15 -15.47 -13.02 7.22
C ARG A 15 -14.28 -12.13 7.60
N ALA A 16 -14.09 -11.86 8.88
CA ALA A 16 -13.01 -11.02 9.36
C ALA A 16 -11.67 -11.74 9.16
N PHE A 17 -10.64 -10.98 8.78
CA PHE A 17 -9.28 -11.52 8.65
C PHE A 17 -8.60 -11.79 9.99
N VAL A 18 -9.09 -11.17 11.07
CA VAL A 18 -8.50 -11.17 12.42
C VAL A 18 -9.64 -11.02 13.44
N ASP A 19 -9.63 -11.82 14.49
CA ASP A 19 -10.52 -11.67 15.65
C ASP A 19 -9.85 -10.92 16.82
N ALA A 20 -10.54 -10.77 17.94
CA ALA A 20 -10.01 -10.02 19.09
C ALA A 20 -8.75 -10.69 19.71
N ALA A 21 -8.71 -12.03 19.73
CA ALA A 21 -7.59 -12.77 20.31
C ALA A 21 -6.37 -12.70 19.39
N GLU A 22 -6.58 -12.89 18.09
CA GLU A 22 -5.54 -12.79 17.08
C GLU A 22 -5.01 -11.35 16.96
N TYR A 23 -5.87 -10.33 17.04
CA TYR A 23 -5.45 -8.94 17.12
C TYR A 23 -4.51 -8.72 18.31
N ALA A 24 -4.88 -9.17 19.50
CA ALA A 24 -4.07 -8.99 20.70
C ALA A 24 -2.71 -9.70 20.57
N ALA A 25 -2.69 -10.89 19.96
CA ALA A 25 -1.46 -11.64 19.70
C ALA A 25 -0.56 -10.94 18.68
N MET A 26 -1.11 -10.52 17.53
CA MET A 26 -0.39 -9.80 16.48
C MET A 26 0.15 -8.46 16.98
N TYR A 27 -0.67 -7.70 17.69
CA TYR A 27 -0.25 -6.43 18.28
C TYR A 27 0.92 -6.63 19.24
N LYS A 28 0.80 -7.60 20.16
CA LYS A 28 1.88 -7.93 21.09
C LYS A 28 3.17 -8.27 20.34
N ALA A 29 3.09 -9.14 19.32
CA ALA A 29 4.24 -9.51 18.50
C ALA A 29 4.88 -8.31 17.79
N SER A 30 4.07 -7.42 17.20
CA SER A 30 4.54 -6.23 16.47
C SER A 30 5.34 -5.24 17.31
N VAL A 31 5.12 -5.25 18.63
CA VAL A 31 5.78 -4.36 19.60
C VAL A 31 6.94 -5.07 20.29
N SER A 32 6.77 -6.34 20.67
CA SER A 32 7.79 -7.08 21.42
C SER A 32 8.97 -7.53 20.54
N ASP A 33 8.70 -7.87 19.29
CA ASP A 33 9.73 -8.26 18.30
C ASP A 33 9.36 -7.67 16.93
N PRO A 34 9.56 -6.36 16.75
CA PRO A 34 9.18 -5.68 15.52
C PRO A 34 9.94 -6.19 14.31
N ASP A 35 11.20 -6.62 14.46
CA ASP A 35 12.00 -7.11 13.34
C ASP A 35 11.42 -8.42 12.82
N ALA A 36 11.12 -9.40 13.68
CA ALA A 36 10.52 -10.66 13.23
C ALA A 36 9.11 -10.45 12.64
N PHE A 37 8.27 -9.65 13.30
CA PHE A 37 6.89 -9.41 12.86
C PHE A 37 6.85 -8.68 11.51
N TRP A 38 7.60 -7.59 11.37
CA TRP A 38 7.59 -6.79 10.15
C TRP A 38 8.43 -7.41 9.03
N ALA A 39 9.42 -8.27 9.32
CA ALA A 39 10.06 -9.10 8.30
C ALA A 39 9.03 -9.96 7.56
N GLU A 40 8.09 -10.58 8.28
CA GLU A 40 7.06 -11.42 7.68
C GLU A 40 6.05 -10.57 6.90
N HIS A 41 5.53 -9.51 7.51
CA HIS A 41 4.53 -8.67 6.86
C HIS A 41 5.08 -7.84 5.69
N GLY A 42 6.37 -7.50 5.70
CA GLY A 42 7.05 -6.83 4.60
C GLY A 42 7.06 -7.64 3.30
N LYS A 43 6.89 -8.97 3.36
CA LYS A 43 6.83 -9.86 2.18
C LYS A 43 5.53 -9.76 1.39
N ARG A 44 4.53 -9.02 1.87
CA ARG A 44 3.23 -8.81 1.19
C ARG A 44 3.33 -7.99 -0.10
N ILE A 45 4.44 -7.27 -0.28
CA ILE A 45 4.74 -6.54 -1.49
C ILE A 45 5.92 -7.19 -2.21
N HIS A 46 5.99 -6.96 -3.52
CA HIS A 46 7.11 -7.34 -4.33
C HIS A 46 8.32 -6.45 -4.05
N TRP A 47 9.46 -7.10 -3.86
CA TRP A 47 10.78 -6.48 -3.74
C TRP A 47 11.63 -6.95 -4.92
N PHE A 48 12.23 -6.01 -5.64
CA PHE A 48 13.23 -6.31 -6.65
C PHE A 48 14.55 -6.70 -6.00
N GLU A 49 14.90 -6.02 -4.91
CA GLU A 49 15.97 -6.42 -3.99
C GLU A 49 15.35 -6.60 -2.60
N PRO A 50 15.31 -7.83 -2.06
CA PRO A 50 14.80 -8.08 -0.72
C PRO A 50 15.62 -7.34 0.34
N PHE A 51 14.93 -6.76 1.33
CA PHE A 51 15.58 -6.15 2.48
C PHE A 51 16.21 -7.21 3.40
N THR A 52 17.25 -6.81 4.12
CA THR A 52 17.81 -7.58 5.25
C THR A 52 17.63 -6.85 6.58
N THR A 53 17.50 -5.52 6.55
CA THR A 53 17.29 -4.70 7.76
C THR A 53 15.84 -4.23 7.83
N VAL A 54 15.09 -4.72 8.83
CA VAL A 54 13.66 -4.41 8.96
C VAL A 54 13.43 -3.03 9.58
N LYS A 55 13.89 -2.80 10.81
CA LYS A 55 13.68 -1.55 11.55
C LYS A 55 14.98 -0.94 12.03
N ASN A 56 15.22 0.31 11.65
CA ASN A 56 16.33 1.11 12.15
C ASN A 56 15.82 2.53 12.48
N THR A 57 15.34 2.71 13.71
CA THR A 57 14.61 3.93 14.11
C THR A 57 15.08 4.48 15.46
N SER A 58 15.37 5.78 15.51
CA SER A 58 15.61 6.58 16.71
C SER A 58 14.69 7.79 16.72
N PHE A 59 14.09 8.06 17.88
CA PHE A 59 13.32 9.28 18.16
C PHE A 59 14.04 10.20 19.16
N VAL A 60 15.31 9.94 19.45
CA VAL A 60 16.09 10.74 20.39
C VAL A 60 16.19 12.19 19.86
N PRO A 61 15.89 13.21 20.67
CA PRO A 61 16.01 14.60 20.25
C PRO A 61 17.43 14.90 19.71
N GLY A 62 17.51 15.48 18.52
CA GLY A 62 18.79 15.75 17.83
C GLY A 62 19.35 14.58 17.02
N GLU A 63 18.80 13.37 17.17
CA GLU A 63 19.23 12.16 16.46
C GLU A 63 18.03 11.40 15.85
N VAL A 64 16.96 12.14 15.51
CA VAL A 64 15.77 11.55 14.89
C VAL A 64 16.15 10.96 13.53
N SER A 65 16.05 9.64 13.42
CA SER A 65 16.33 8.89 12.20
C SER A 65 15.34 7.74 12.12
N ILE A 66 14.56 7.66 11.04
CA ILE A 66 13.49 6.66 10.91
C ILE A 66 13.68 5.97 9.58
N LYS A 67 14.11 4.71 9.62
CA LYS A 67 14.31 3.89 8.44
C LYS A 67 13.67 2.52 8.63
N TRP A 68 13.03 2.06 7.59
CA TRP A 68 12.39 0.75 7.51
C TRP A 68 12.78 0.12 6.19
N PHE A 69 13.18 -1.15 6.20
CA PHE A 69 13.56 -1.90 5.00
C PHE A 69 14.62 -1.15 4.18
N GLU A 70 15.60 -0.55 4.86
CA GLU A 70 16.43 0.53 4.30
C GLU A 70 17.33 0.11 3.13
N ASP A 71 17.56 -1.19 3.02
CA ASP A 71 18.34 -1.86 1.98
C ASP A 71 17.46 -2.56 0.93
N GLY A 72 16.13 -2.50 1.07
CA GLY A 72 15.21 -3.09 0.11
C GLY A 72 14.90 -2.16 -1.07
N ILE A 73 14.77 -2.73 -2.27
CA ILE A 73 14.37 -1.99 -3.48
C ILE A 73 13.00 -2.48 -3.96
N THR A 74 12.05 -1.55 -4.08
CA THR A 74 10.71 -1.80 -4.61
C THR A 74 10.26 -0.66 -5.54
N ASN A 75 9.15 -0.87 -6.25
CA ASN A 75 8.46 0.14 -7.04
C ASN A 75 6.96 0.13 -6.68
N VAL A 76 6.42 1.29 -6.33
CA VAL A 76 5.01 1.43 -5.93
C VAL A 76 4.06 1.15 -7.09
N ALA A 77 4.33 1.68 -8.29
CA ALA A 77 3.49 1.43 -9.46
C ALA A 77 3.45 -0.07 -9.80
N TYR A 78 4.60 -0.76 -9.71
CA TYR A 78 4.65 -2.20 -9.91
C TYR A 78 3.75 -2.97 -8.92
N ASN A 79 3.81 -2.62 -7.64
CA ASN A 79 3.00 -3.27 -6.62
C ASN A 79 1.51 -2.93 -6.69
N CYS A 80 1.17 -1.74 -7.15
CA CYS A 80 -0.20 -1.27 -7.26
C CYS A 80 -0.86 -1.67 -8.58
N VAL A 81 -0.10 -1.89 -9.65
CA VAL A 81 -0.61 -2.09 -11.01
C VAL A 81 0.02 -3.30 -11.67
N ASP A 82 1.32 -3.27 -11.97
CA ASP A 82 1.96 -4.20 -12.90
C ASP A 82 1.92 -5.67 -12.43
N ARG A 83 2.14 -5.92 -11.14
CA ARG A 83 2.12 -7.29 -10.59
C ARG A 83 0.77 -7.98 -10.74
N HIS A 84 -0.30 -7.21 -10.94
CA HIS A 84 -1.66 -7.73 -11.08
C HIS A 84 -2.00 -8.09 -12.52
N LEU A 85 -1.23 -7.64 -13.52
CA LEU A 85 -1.58 -7.78 -14.93
C LEU A 85 -1.70 -9.24 -15.41
N ALA A 86 -0.85 -10.13 -14.88
CA ALA A 86 -0.80 -11.53 -15.31
C ALA A 86 -2.09 -12.31 -14.95
N GLU A 87 -2.65 -12.05 -13.77
CA GLU A 87 -3.78 -12.82 -13.22
C GLU A 87 -5.09 -12.03 -13.22
N ARG A 88 -5.01 -10.71 -13.11
CA ARG A 88 -6.13 -9.79 -12.87
C ARG A 88 -6.17 -8.64 -13.87
N GLY A 89 -5.49 -8.76 -15.01
CA GLY A 89 -5.37 -7.68 -16.00
C GLY A 89 -6.71 -7.09 -16.43
N ASP A 90 -7.73 -7.94 -16.63
CA ASP A 90 -9.05 -7.51 -17.08
C ASP A 90 -10.03 -7.27 -15.90
N GLN A 91 -9.55 -7.40 -14.66
CA GLN A 91 -10.32 -7.01 -13.48
C GLN A 91 -10.34 -5.48 -13.34
N VAL A 92 -11.50 -4.93 -13.00
CA VAL A 92 -11.68 -3.51 -12.68
C VAL A 92 -10.79 -3.13 -11.48
N ALA A 93 -9.90 -2.16 -11.69
CA ALA A 93 -9.01 -1.59 -10.69
C ALA A 93 -9.59 -0.29 -10.10
N ILE A 94 -10.20 0.56 -10.94
CA ILE A 94 -10.84 1.81 -10.53
C ILE A 94 -12.27 1.81 -11.08
N ILE A 95 -13.22 2.05 -10.19
CA ILE A 95 -14.58 2.49 -10.54
C ILE A 95 -14.56 4.00 -10.38
N TRP A 96 -14.62 4.72 -11.49
CA TRP A 96 -14.73 6.16 -11.51
C TRP A 96 -16.20 6.53 -11.68
N GLU A 97 -16.72 7.30 -10.73
CA GLU A 97 -18.06 7.88 -10.78
C GLU A 97 -17.90 9.39 -10.94
N GLY A 98 -18.54 9.94 -11.97
CA GLY A 98 -18.59 11.37 -12.22
C GLY A 98 -19.53 12.08 -11.24
N ASP A 99 -19.55 13.41 -11.33
CA ASP A 99 -20.53 14.22 -10.59
C ASP A 99 -21.96 13.96 -11.08
N ASP A 100 -22.11 13.77 -12.40
CA ASP A 100 -23.33 13.23 -12.99
C ASP A 100 -23.35 11.70 -12.80
N PRO A 101 -24.36 11.12 -12.12
CA PRO A 101 -24.47 9.67 -11.93
C PRO A 101 -24.63 8.85 -13.22
N SER A 102 -24.91 9.52 -14.35
CA SER A 102 -24.91 8.88 -15.67
C SER A 102 -23.51 8.77 -16.28
N GLU A 103 -22.51 9.46 -15.74
CA GLU A 103 -21.12 9.41 -16.15
C GLU A 103 -20.32 8.50 -15.22
N SER A 104 -20.06 7.27 -15.65
CA SER A 104 -19.20 6.35 -14.91
C SER A 104 -18.28 5.57 -15.83
N ARG A 105 -17.16 5.11 -15.28
CA ARG A 105 -16.17 4.30 -15.98
C ARG A 105 -15.61 3.21 -15.09
N ASN A 106 -15.53 2.01 -15.64
CA ASN A 106 -14.74 0.92 -15.07
C ASN A 106 -13.40 0.87 -15.79
N ILE A 107 -12.32 1.03 -15.04
CA ILE A 107 -10.95 1.01 -15.56
C ILE A 107 -10.28 -0.26 -15.05
N THR A 108 -9.94 -1.16 -15.96
CA THR A 108 -9.23 -2.41 -15.66
C THR A 108 -7.77 -2.17 -15.28
N TYR A 109 -7.12 -3.15 -14.65
CA TYR A 109 -5.68 -3.08 -14.37
C TYR A 109 -4.84 -2.88 -15.65
N ARG A 110 -5.26 -3.49 -16.77
CA ARG A 110 -4.61 -3.34 -18.07
C ARG A 110 -4.71 -1.92 -18.60
N GLU A 111 -5.91 -1.35 -18.63
CA GLU A 111 -6.12 0.04 -19.06
C GLU A 111 -5.39 1.02 -18.14
N LEU A 112 -5.43 0.79 -16.82
CA LEU A 112 -4.69 1.60 -15.86
C LEU A 112 -3.18 1.56 -16.13
N SER A 113 -2.61 0.37 -16.34
CA SER A 113 -1.18 0.22 -16.68
C SER A 113 -0.79 0.97 -17.94
N GLU A 114 -1.63 0.90 -18.99
CA GLU A 114 -1.39 1.64 -20.23
C GLU A 114 -1.36 3.16 -20.00
N GLN A 115 -2.33 3.70 -19.24
CA GLN A 115 -2.39 5.13 -18.94
C GLN A 115 -1.23 5.59 -18.05
N VAL A 116 -0.89 4.82 -17.00
CA VAL A 116 0.25 5.11 -16.11
C VAL A 116 1.55 5.13 -16.91
N ASN A 117 1.81 4.11 -17.74
CA ASN A 117 3.03 4.03 -18.55
C ASN A 117 3.11 5.15 -19.61
N ARG A 118 1.98 5.50 -20.23
CA ARG A 118 1.93 6.64 -21.15
C ARG A 118 2.30 7.94 -20.44
N PHE A 119 1.74 8.22 -19.27
CA PHE A 119 2.03 9.44 -18.55
C PHE A 119 3.46 9.46 -17.97
N ALA A 120 3.97 8.32 -17.50
CA ALA A 120 5.37 8.19 -17.07
C ALA A 120 6.35 8.57 -18.19
N ASN A 121 6.08 8.15 -19.44
CA ASN A 121 6.88 8.55 -20.59
C ASN A 121 6.73 10.04 -20.94
N VAL A 122 5.56 10.64 -20.75
CA VAL A 122 5.39 12.10 -20.88
C VAL A 122 6.27 12.84 -19.87
N LEU A 123 6.29 12.42 -18.59
CA LEU A 123 7.14 13.03 -17.57
C LEU A 123 8.64 12.88 -17.91
N ARG A 124 9.05 11.69 -18.36
CA ARG A 124 10.43 11.45 -18.80
C ARG A 124 10.82 12.33 -19.99
N ASN A 125 9.93 12.53 -20.95
CA ASN A 125 10.14 13.43 -22.09
C ASN A 125 10.16 14.92 -21.70
N ARG A 126 9.76 15.25 -20.47
CA ARG A 126 9.89 16.58 -19.87
C ARG A 126 11.04 16.64 -18.84
N ASP A 127 12.00 15.73 -18.98
CA ASP A 127 13.22 15.65 -18.18
C ASP A 127 13.02 15.45 -16.67
N VAL A 128 11.86 14.95 -16.25
CA VAL A 128 11.62 14.57 -14.84
C VAL A 128 12.49 13.37 -14.48
N LYS A 129 13.25 13.48 -13.38
CA LYS A 129 14.18 12.46 -12.88
C LYS A 129 13.76 11.95 -11.50
N LYS A 130 14.37 10.84 -11.09
CA LYS A 130 14.23 10.31 -9.72
C LYS A 130 14.68 11.39 -8.72
N GLY A 131 13.80 11.72 -7.78
CA GLY A 131 14.03 12.75 -6.77
C GLY A 131 13.43 14.11 -7.10
N ASP A 132 12.99 14.34 -8.34
CA ASP A 132 12.30 15.57 -8.71
C ASP A 132 10.87 15.59 -8.14
N ARG A 133 10.40 16.80 -7.86
CA ARG A 133 9.03 17.05 -7.36
C ARG A 133 8.11 17.38 -8.53
N VAL A 134 6.98 16.69 -8.62
CA VAL A 134 5.91 16.97 -9.57
C VAL A 134 4.67 17.38 -8.78
N THR A 135 4.19 18.60 -9.01
CA THR A 135 2.95 19.09 -8.40
C THR A 135 1.75 18.59 -9.21
N ILE A 136 0.78 18.00 -8.53
CA ILE A 136 -0.47 17.50 -9.13
C ILE A 136 -1.60 18.38 -8.60
N TYR A 137 -2.24 19.14 -9.48
CA TYR A 137 -3.44 19.94 -9.17
C TYR A 137 -4.59 19.38 -10.01
N MET A 138 -5.25 18.37 -9.45
CA MET A 138 -6.35 17.63 -10.07
C MET A 138 -7.69 18.10 -9.48
N PRO A 139 -8.80 17.96 -10.23
CA PRO A 139 -10.14 18.28 -9.73
C PRO A 139 -10.56 17.41 -8.54
#